data_AF-A0A953JJU5-F1
#
_entry.id   AF-A0A953JJU5-F1
#
_cell.length_a   1.000
_cell.length_b   1.000
_cell.length_c   1.000
_cell.angle_alpha   90.00
_cell.angle_beta   90.00
_cell.angle_gamma   90.00
#
_symmetry.space_group_name_H-M   'P 1'
#
loop_
_entity.id
_entity.type
_entity.pdbx_description
1 polymer ?
#
loop_
_entity_poly.entity_id
_entity_poly.type
_entity_poly.pdbx_seq_one_letter_code
_entity_poly.pdbx_strand_id
1 'polypeptide(L)'
;VLEGRRWGRPEDRVGLAVNVGGLSTPHRRFLEAGGIGFILGDGRLSYRPEWVTETYYDWRLGPGLNATADAQFILNPAYNADRGPVMVLSLRLRAAF
;
A
#
# COMPACT_ATOMS: atom_id res chain seq x y z
N VAL A 1 -11.87 -6.37 -8.21
CA VAL A 1 -11.18 -6.00 -9.46
C VAL A 1 -12.20 -5.98 -10.58
N LEU A 2 -12.19 -4.95 -11.42
CA LEU A 2 -13.10 -4.76 -12.55
C LEU A 2 -12.33 -4.89 -13.87
N GLU A 3 -12.90 -5.61 -14.84
CA GLU A 3 -12.35 -5.76 -16.20
C GLU A 3 -12.73 -4.60 -17.11
N GLY A 4 -11.85 -4.28 -18.07
CA GLY A 4 -12.02 -3.16 -18.99
C GLY A 4 -12.98 -3.33 -20.14
N ARG A 5 -13.95 -4.24 -20.02
CA ARG A 5 -14.98 -4.46 -21.06
C ARG A 5 -15.77 -3.19 -21.38
N ARG A 6 -16.00 -2.32 -20.38
CA ARG A 6 -16.78 -1.08 -20.54
C ARG A 6 -16.07 0.00 -21.37
N TRP A 7 -14.76 -0.08 -21.55
CA TRP A 7 -13.97 0.88 -22.33
C TRP A 7 -13.17 0.21 -23.46
N GLY A 8 -13.62 -0.96 -23.90
CA GLY A 8 -13.05 -1.66 -25.06
C GLY A 8 -11.70 -2.33 -24.81
N ARG A 9 -11.29 -2.50 -23.54
CA ARG A 9 -10.03 -3.18 -23.18
C ARG A 9 -10.32 -4.36 -22.23
N PRO A 10 -10.89 -5.47 -22.73
CA PRO A 10 -11.38 -6.56 -21.88
C PRO A 10 -10.29 -7.23 -21.04
N GLU A 11 -9.02 -7.11 -21.44
CA GLU A 11 -7.89 -7.70 -20.74
C GLU A 11 -7.23 -6.77 -19.71
N ASP A 12 -7.62 -5.50 -19.69
CA ASP A 12 -7.16 -4.55 -18.70
C ASP A 12 -7.97 -4.69 -17.40
N ARG A 13 -7.36 -4.31 -16.28
CA ARG A 13 -7.97 -4.45 -14.94
C ARG A 13 -7.82 -3.16 -14.15
N VAL A 14 -8.87 -2.78 -13.44
CA VAL A 14 -8.82 -1.72 -12.42
C VAL A 14 -9.14 -2.31 -11.04
N GLY A 15 -8.37 -1.91 -10.04
CA GLY A 15 -8.50 -2.37 -8.67
C GLY A 15 -8.68 -1.23 -7.68
N LEU A 16 -9.37 -1.55 -6.58
CA LEU A 16 -9.43 -0.74 -5.37
C LEU A 16 -9.30 -1.72 -4.19
N ALA A 17 -8.43 -1.39 -3.25
CA ALA A 17 -8.20 -2.17 -2.05
C ALA A 17 -8.04 -1.26 -0.83
N VAL A 18 -8.37 -1.80 0.34
CA VAL A 18 -8.16 -1.15 1.63
C VAL A 18 -7.49 -2.16 2.56
N ASN A 19 -6.45 -1.71 3.26
CA ASN A 19 -5.78 -2.47 4.31
C ASN A 19 -5.78 -1.66 5.61
N VAL A 20 -6.08 -2.32 6.72
CA VAL A 20 -5.99 -1.72 8.06
C VAL A 20 -5.11 -2.61 8.91
N GLY A 21 -4.02 -2.04 9.40
CA GLY A 21 -3.02 -2.74 10.20
C GLY A 21 -2.94 -2.20 11.63
N GLY A 22 -2.54 -3.07 12.55
CA GLY A 22 -2.30 -2.70 13.95
C GLY A 22 -1.17 -3.51 14.57
N LEU A 23 -0.65 -3.00 15.69
CA LEU A 23 0.37 -3.70 16.48
C LEU A 23 -0.27 -4.42 17.66
N SER A 24 0.33 -5.55 18.04
CA SER A 24 0.00 -6.18 19.31
C SER A 24 0.42 -5.30 20.48
N THR A 25 -0.31 -5.38 21.60
CA THR A 25 -0.03 -4.57 22.80
C THR A 25 1.42 -4.66 23.28
N PRO A 26 2.07 -5.85 23.35
CA PRO A 26 3.47 -5.93 23.77
C PRO A 26 4.43 -5.19 22.83
N HIS A 27 4.23 -5.32 21.52
CA HIS A 27 5.08 -4.65 20.53
C HIS A 27 4.89 -3.13 20.58
N ARG A 28 3.65 -2.67 20.72
CA ARG A 28 3.35 -1.25 20.93
C ARG A 28 4.09 -0.69 22.15
N ARG A 29 4.01 -1.36 23.31
CA ARG A 29 4.70 -0.93 24.54
C ARG A 29 6.21 -0.88 24.38
N PHE A 30 6.79 -1.88 23.70
CA PHE A 30 8.22 -1.92 23.42
C PHE A 30 8.67 -0.70 22.60
N LEU A 31 7.94 -0.35 21.55
CA LEU A 31 8.25 0.82 20.70
C LEU A 31 7.95 2.16 21.40
N GLU A 32 6.89 2.23 22.22
CA GLU A 32 6.59 3.41 23.05
C GLU A 32 7.71 3.70 24.06
N ALA A 33 8.39 2.65 24.57
CA ALA A 33 9.55 2.76 25.45
C ALA A 33 10.87 3.08 24.70
N GLY A 34 10.80 3.34 23.39
CA GLY A 34 11.96 3.64 22.56
C GLY A 34 12.73 2.43 22.03
N GLY A 35 12.12 1.24 22.10
CA GLY A 35 12.66 0.06 21.44
C GLY A 35 12.75 0.22 19.92
N ILE A 36 13.72 -0.50 19.33
CA ILE A 36 13.91 -0.59 17.87
C ILE A 36 13.59 -2.03 17.47
N GLY A 37 12.53 -2.19 16.70
CA GLY A 37 12.15 -3.44 16.07
C GLY A 37 12.82 -3.63 14.70
N PHE A 38 12.45 -4.71 14.01
CA PHE A 38 13.04 -5.08 12.72
C PHE A 38 12.81 -4.03 11.61
N ILE A 39 11.62 -3.41 11.59
CA ILE A 39 11.23 -2.42 10.58
C ILE A 39 10.95 -1.04 11.21
N LEU A 40 10.66 -1.00 12.52
CA LEU A 40 10.17 0.18 13.23
C LEU A 40 11.18 0.62 14.28
N GLY A 41 11.50 1.91 14.36
CA GLY A 41 12.56 2.38 15.27
C GLY A 41 12.57 3.88 15.50
N ASP A 42 11.40 4.50 15.65
CA ASP A 42 11.27 5.95 15.82
C ASP A 42 11.78 6.50 17.15
N GLY A 43 12.18 5.64 18.09
CA GLY A 43 12.56 6.02 19.46
C GLY A 43 11.39 6.49 20.34
N ARG A 44 10.24 6.85 19.74
CA ARG A 44 8.95 7.08 20.42
C ARG A 44 7.81 6.82 19.46
N LEU A 45 6.80 6.07 19.91
CA LEU A 45 5.63 5.73 19.10
C LEU A 45 4.38 6.53 19.53
N SER A 46 3.85 7.37 18.65
CA SER A 46 2.52 7.98 18.80
C SER A 46 1.50 7.05 18.13
N TYR A 47 1.09 5.98 18.84
CA TYR A 47 0.38 4.87 18.19
C TYR A 47 -0.98 5.27 17.62
N ARG A 48 -1.19 4.93 16.35
CA ARG A 48 -2.50 4.94 15.68
C ARG A 48 -2.50 3.83 14.61
N PRO A 49 -3.62 3.10 14.40
CA PRO A 49 -3.70 2.09 13.35
C PRO A 49 -3.29 2.65 11.99
N GLU A 50 -2.59 1.84 11.21
CA GLU A 50 -2.24 2.18 9.83
C GLU A 50 -3.45 1.89 8.94
N TRP A 51 -3.75 2.80 8.03
CA TRP A 51 -4.80 2.61 7.03
C TRP A 51 -4.25 2.94 5.66
N VAL A 52 -4.33 1.97 4.74
CA VAL A 52 -3.88 2.11 3.36
C VAL A 52 -5.08 1.94 2.44
N THR A 53 -5.26 2.85 1.50
CA THR A 53 -6.19 2.70 0.39
C THR A 53 -5.41 2.77 -0.91
N GLU A 54 -5.59 1.76 -1.75
CA GLU A 54 -4.86 1.59 -3.00
C GLU A 54 -5.84 1.53 -4.16
N THR A 55 -5.55 2.24 -5.25
CA THR A 55 -6.19 2.01 -6.55
C THR A 55 -5.15 1.91 -7.64
N TYR A 56 -5.38 0.97 -8.55
CA TYR A 56 -4.47 0.73 -9.66
C TYR A 56 -5.23 0.49 -10.97
N TYR A 57 -4.55 0.74 -12.07
CA TYR A 57 -4.93 0.30 -13.40
C TYR A 57 -3.80 -0.53 -14.01
N ASP A 58 -4.12 -1.75 -14.44
CA ASP A 58 -3.21 -2.67 -15.13
C ASP A 58 -3.55 -2.75 -16.62
N TRP A 59 -2.66 -2.22 -17.46
CA TRP A 59 -2.72 -2.27 -18.92
C TRP A 59 -2.05 -3.54 -19.45
N ARG A 60 -2.78 -4.34 -20.22
CA ARG A 60 -2.16 -5.41 -21.01
C ARG A 60 -1.63 -4.83 -22.32
N LEU A 61 -0.29 -4.76 -22.41
CA LEU A 61 0.41 -4.24 -23.58
C LEU A 61 0.60 -5.31 -24.66
N GLY A 62 0.66 -6.58 -24.25
CA GLY A 62 0.76 -7.73 -25.16
C GLY A 62 0.72 -9.06 -24.39
N PRO A 63 0.87 -10.21 -25.08
CA PRO A 63 1.04 -11.50 -24.42
C PRO A 63 2.24 -11.47 -23.47
N GLY A 64 2.03 -11.77 -22.19
CA GLY A 64 3.09 -11.80 -21.18
C GLY A 64 3.58 -10.43 -20.70
N LEU A 65 3.08 -9.30 -21.22
CA LEU A 65 3.56 -7.96 -20.88
C LEU A 65 2.44 -7.05 -20.37
N ASN A 66 2.60 -6.56 -19.14
CA ASN A 66 1.66 -5.66 -18.48
C ASN A 66 2.38 -4.44 -17.88
N ALA A 67 1.74 -3.29 -17.93
CA ALA A 67 2.16 -2.08 -17.22
C ALA A 67 1.05 -1.61 -16.27
N THR A 68 1.38 -1.39 -15.01
CA THR A 68 0.46 -0.95 -13.98
C THR A 68 0.81 0.47 -13.52
N ALA A 69 -0.17 1.37 -13.45
CA ALA A 69 -0.08 2.60 -12.67
C ALA A 69 -0.89 2.44 -11.38
N ASP A 70 -0.32 2.91 -10.27
CA ASP A 70 -0.84 2.69 -8.93
C ASP A 70 -0.76 3.95 -8.07
N ALA A 71 -1.77 4.15 -7.23
CA ALA A 71 -1.85 5.24 -6.27
C ALA A 71 -2.29 4.70 -4.91
N GLN A 72 -1.45 4.92 -3.90
CA GLN A 72 -1.69 4.52 -2.52
C GLN A 72 -1.76 5.74 -1.61
N PHE A 73 -2.81 5.81 -0.80
CA PHE A 73 -2.96 6.78 0.26
C PHE A 73 -2.80 6.07 1.61
N ILE A 74 -1.77 6.46 2.37
CA ILE A 74 -1.35 5.81 3.62
C ILE A 74 -1.55 6.80 4.77
N LEU A 75 -2.38 6.41 5.74
CA LEU A 75 -2.61 7.11 6.99
C LEU A 75 -1.80 6.43 8.10
N ASN A 76 -1.07 7.24 8.87
CA ASN A 76 -0.20 6.82 9.96
C ASN A 76 0.81 5.73 9.54
N PRO A 77 1.69 5.99 8.56
CA PRO A 77 2.66 5.00 8.08
C PRO A 77 3.38 4.27 9.21
N ALA A 78 3.34 2.95 9.17
CA ALA A 78 3.85 2.05 10.19
C ALA A 78 3.42 2.42 11.63
N TYR A 79 2.12 2.65 11.75
CA TYR A 79 1.36 2.78 13.00
C TYR A 79 1.69 4.02 13.85
N ASN A 80 2.38 5.01 13.28
CA ASN A 80 2.75 6.24 13.97
C ASN A 80 1.98 7.44 13.40
N ALA A 81 1.19 8.10 14.25
CA ALA A 81 0.41 9.28 13.90
C ALA A 81 1.30 10.46 13.46
N ASP A 82 2.58 10.47 13.87
CA ASP A 82 3.52 11.54 13.56
C ASP A 82 4.06 11.45 12.11
N ARG A 83 3.69 10.42 11.33
CA ARG A 83 4.28 10.12 9.99
C ARG A 83 3.38 10.41 8.78
N GLY A 84 2.11 10.77 8.94
CA GLY A 84 1.17 10.81 7.82
C GLY A 84 0.13 11.93 7.87
N PRO A 85 -0.71 12.06 6.82
CA PRO A 85 -0.88 11.18 5.66
C PRO A 85 0.23 11.27 4.59
N VAL A 86 0.41 10.20 3.80
CA VAL A 86 1.31 10.16 2.64
C VAL A 86 0.59 9.60 1.41
N MET A 87 0.86 10.16 0.24
CA MET A 87 0.44 9.63 -1.05
C MET A 87 1.66 9.09 -1.81
N VAL A 88 1.56 7.84 -2.30
CA VAL A 88 2.59 7.17 -3.07
C VAL A 88 2.04 6.89 -4.47
N LEU A 89 2.75 7.35 -5.49
CA LEU A 89 2.43 7.07 -6.90
C LEU A 89 3.50 6.14 -7.46
N SER A 90 3.07 5.08 -8.13
CA SER A 90 3.96 4.02 -8.60
C SER A 90 3.65 3.60 -10.03
N LEU A 91 4.69 3.13 -10.73
CA LEU A 91 4.59 2.43 -12.01
C LEU A 91 5.26 1.06 -11.87
N ARG A 92 4.63 0.01 -12.39
CA ARG A 92 5.14 -1.35 -12.37
C ARG A 92 5.08 -1.97 -13.76
N LEU A 93 6.15 -2.63 -14.19
CA LEU A 93 6.19 -3.43 -15.41
C LEU A 93 6.29 -4.91 -15.04
N ARG A 94 5.46 -5.75 -15.66
CA ARG A 94 5.53 -7.21 -15.52
C ARG A 94 5.75 -7.83 -16.89
N ALA A 95 6.80 -8.63 -17.03
CA ALA A 95 7.09 -9.44 -18.21
C ALA A 95 7.17 -10.93 -17.84
N ALA A 96 6.62 -11.81 -18.68
CA ALA A 96 6.70 -13.26 -18.57
C ALA A 96 7.10 -13.84 -19.93
N PHE A 97 8.08 -14.75 -19.92
CA PHE A 97 8.72 -15.35 -21.10
C PHE A 97 8.51 -16.85 -21.15
#